data_AF-A0A6A6GV09-F1
#
_entry.id   AF-A0A6A6GV09-F1
#
_cell.length_a   1.000
_cell.length_b   1.000
_cell.length_c   1.000
_cell.angle_alpha   90.00
_cell.angle_beta   90.00
_cell.angle_gamma   90.00
#
_symmetry.space_group_name_H-M   'P 1'
#
loop_
_entity.id
_entity.type
_entity.pdbx_description
1 polymer ?
#
loop_
_entity_poly.entity_id
_entity_poly.type
_entity_poly.pdbx_seq_one_letter_code
_entity_poly.pdbx_strand_id
1 'polypeptide(L)'
;MPFDGTPSLGCESCKKRKLKCDRTKPECQKCIAINKRCPGVPDAVDQVIRGFDPNRPKRKYEQRSKKTVKASGAPKKEDKSVPATSSRKASAADKNPSSDEVCTDLTVVPVNRSQSSTSAVPPLVAVPTSNREQHALGLFFHTLQEVKSDIPVHGVGPFLCLLAPLHADASVDSALHRATSAVSALSLAEHHQEPKLQKDAYIAYGDAVKALNKVIAGGGPSVVSDETLMSTLLLSLCECYPTLLASTLRYRKHLEGAVSLLLLRGPEQFEKPASLALFKAARTQMVFNYIHRKKRIPNFNNDQGWVFAQEDSDDPLTLLGTTVLDLPALRADADVLEDETWTTHQIFDLLNRAQRIESLLCTWFAKLPEEWLPQIVGSCEELFDPPELAQYWPGPVHSYCDLYTAYTVNIYRVFRTNVHQVILNAQSMLETLYLGQEMSETLLEETSKQKACSKAIIQDLTNEVCASVPFHLYNDFEDSSKLPKQVSNATRAYYLLNPLFVTLCVQGLPENQTSWMRGRLRVVMDIEKDETSSLFMRDTVQKMLGYAMVGNLSMSCFYRNA
;
A
#
# COMPACT_ATOMS: atom_id res chain seq x y z
N MET A 1 -34.71 16.89 10.87
CA MET A 1 -34.30 15.70 11.64
C MET A 1 -34.15 16.14 13.10
N PRO A 2 -34.79 15.52 14.10
CA PRO A 2 -34.26 15.60 15.45
C PRO A 2 -32.97 14.76 15.47
N PHE A 3 -31.92 15.30 16.08
CA PHE A 3 -30.63 14.62 16.21
C PHE A 3 -30.80 13.39 17.13
N ASP A 4 -30.97 12.22 16.53
CA ASP A 4 -30.76 10.95 17.24
C ASP A 4 -29.26 10.81 17.49
N GLY A 5 -28.88 10.93 18.75
CA GLY A 5 -27.52 11.20 19.20
C GLY A 5 -26.46 10.27 18.59
N THR A 6 -25.34 10.89 18.22
CA THR A 6 -24.09 10.22 17.85
C THR A 6 -23.77 9.14 18.89
N PRO A 7 -23.46 7.88 18.49
CA PRO A 7 -23.06 6.86 19.46
C PRO A 7 -21.92 7.41 20.31
N SER A 8 -22.01 7.22 21.64
CA SER A 8 -21.09 7.90 22.55
C SER A 8 -19.64 7.55 22.19
N LEU A 9 -18.81 8.56 21.93
CA LEU A 9 -17.41 8.41 21.49
C LEU A 9 -16.45 8.13 22.67
N GLY A 10 -16.91 7.42 23.70
CA GLY A 10 -16.12 7.11 24.90
C GLY A 10 -15.46 5.73 24.85
N CYS A 11 -14.42 5.54 25.67
CA CYS A 11 -13.83 4.22 25.88
C CYS A 11 -14.85 3.23 26.47
N GLU A 12 -14.64 1.94 26.27
CA GLU A 12 -15.60 0.91 26.68
C GLU A 12 -15.82 0.86 28.20
N SER A 13 -14.76 1.12 28.97
CA SER A 13 -14.83 1.20 30.44
C SER A 13 -15.77 2.33 30.91
N CYS A 14 -15.61 3.55 30.37
CA CYS A 14 -16.49 4.67 30.71
C CYS A 14 -17.94 4.43 30.24
N LYS A 15 -18.14 3.76 29.10
CA LYS A 15 -19.47 3.39 28.60
C LYS A 15 -20.19 2.40 29.50
N LYS A 16 -19.52 1.31 29.90
CA LYS A 16 -20.08 0.32 30.85
C LYS A 16 -20.47 0.97 32.18
N ARG A 17 -19.67 1.96 32.62
CA ARG A 17 -19.93 2.76 33.82
C ARG A 17 -20.95 3.90 33.61
N LYS A 18 -21.46 4.12 32.40
CA LYS A 18 -22.35 5.23 32.02
C LYS A 18 -21.78 6.62 32.38
N LEU A 19 -20.46 6.80 32.26
CA LEU A 19 -19.75 8.05 32.53
C LEU A 19 -19.31 8.71 31.22
N LYS A 20 -19.33 10.06 31.16
CA LYS A 20 -18.81 10.83 30.01
C LYS A 20 -17.28 10.67 29.92
N CYS A 21 -16.77 10.03 28.89
CA CYS A 21 -15.33 9.89 28.64
C CYS A 21 -14.72 11.20 28.16
N ASP A 22 -13.57 11.57 28.72
CA ASP A 22 -12.75 12.74 28.37
C ASP A 22 -11.85 12.52 27.14
N ARG A 23 -11.69 11.26 26.70
CA ARG A 23 -11.06 10.86 25.42
C ARG A 23 -9.58 11.25 25.28
N THR A 24 -8.87 11.53 26.37
CA THR A 24 -7.41 11.66 26.31
C THR A 24 -6.77 10.35 25.86
N LYS A 25 -5.70 10.45 25.06
CA LYS A 25 -4.87 9.32 24.61
C LYS A 25 -3.53 9.38 25.36
N PRO A 26 -2.92 8.24 25.74
CA PRO A 26 -3.35 6.85 25.49
C PRO A 26 -4.49 6.36 26.41
N GLU A 27 -4.61 6.90 27.63
CA GLU A 27 -5.67 6.55 28.58
C GLU A 27 -6.54 7.76 28.94
N CYS A 28 -7.84 7.53 29.21
CA CYS A 28 -8.72 8.60 29.68
C CYS A 28 -8.50 8.87 31.17
N GLN A 29 -8.56 10.14 31.59
CA GLN A 29 -8.32 10.54 32.98
C GLN A 29 -9.26 9.83 33.96
N LYS A 30 -10.47 9.47 33.52
CA LYS A 30 -11.42 8.72 34.36
C LYS A 30 -11.05 7.25 34.59
N CYS A 31 -10.26 6.65 33.70
CA CYS A 31 -9.70 5.31 33.89
C CYS A 31 -8.42 5.38 34.72
N ILE A 32 -7.57 6.39 34.48
CA ILE A 32 -6.37 6.69 35.29
C ILE A 32 -6.76 6.89 36.77
N ALA A 33 -7.77 7.73 37.03
CA ALA A 33 -8.20 8.06 38.39
C ALA A 33 -8.71 6.87 39.22
N ILE A 34 -9.05 5.74 38.58
CA ILE A 34 -9.48 4.52 39.27
C ILE A 34 -8.49 3.37 39.14
N ASN A 35 -7.27 3.67 38.66
CA ASN A 35 -6.20 2.71 38.44
C ASN A 35 -6.66 1.46 37.64
N LYS A 36 -7.48 1.67 36.59
CA LYS A 36 -7.89 0.62 35.65
C LYS A 36 -7.39 0.94 34.26
N ARG A 37 -6.78 -0.06 33.61
CA ARG A 37 -6.33 0.01 32.23
C ARG A 37 -7.44 0.48 31.30
N CYS A 38 -7.20 1.57 30.57
CA CYS A 38 -8.17 2.11 29.63
C CYS A 38 -8.07 1.35 28.30
N PRO A 39 -9.16 0.79 27.76
CA PRO A 39 -9.13 0.14 26.44
C PRO A 39 -9.00 1.14 25.26
N GLY A 40 -8.87 2.44 25.54
CA GLY A 40 -8.86 3.49 24.51
C GLY A 40 -10.25 3.81 23.96
N VAL A 41 -10.34 4.90 23.21
CA VAL A 41 -11.56 5.25 22.44
C VAL A 41 -11.57 4.38 21.18
N PRO A 42 -12.69 3.73 20.81
CA PRO A 42 -12.76 2.90 19.60
C PRO A 42 -12.35 3.70 18.36
N ASP A 43 -11.55 3.10 17.49
CA ASP A 43 -11.12 3.74 16.25
C ASP A 43 -12.29 3.98 15.30
N ALA A 44 -12.08 4.83 14.28
CA ALA A 44 -13.13 5.23 13.34
C ALA A 44 -13.84 4.02 12.68
N VAL A 45 -13.12 2.91 12.48
CA VAL A 45 -13.63 1.66 11.91
C VAL A 45 -14.70 1.02 12.82
N ASP A 46 -14.43 0.91 14.12
CA ASP A 46 -15.39 0.35 15.10
C ASP A 46 -16.66 1.20 15.24
N GLN A 47 -16.56 2.50 14.96
CA GLN A 47 -17.67 3.44 15.04
C GLN A 47 -18.63 3.29 13.85
N VAL A 48 -18.08 3.01 12.65
CA VAL A 48 -18.87 2.76 11.44
C VAL A 48 -19.60 1.41 11.53
N ILE A 49 -18.91 0.36 11.99
CA ILE A 49 -19.50 -0.99 12.15
C ILE A 49 -20.69 -0.97 13.13
N ARG A 50 -20.58 -0.26 14.26
CA ARG A 50 -21.67 -0.17 15.26
C ARG A 50 -22.84 0.71 14.84
N GLY A 51 -22.65 1.58 13.84
CA GLY A 51 -23.71 2.44 13.30
C GLY A 51 -24.61 1.73 12.28
N PHE A 52 -24.13 0.60 11.73
CA PHE A 52 -24.76 -0.12 10.64
C PHE A 52 -25.36 -1.45 11.14
N ASP A 53 -26.58 -1.40 11.66
CA ASP A 53 -27.39 -2.60 11.90
C ASP A 53 -28.43 -2.73 10.76
N PRO A 54 -28.25 -3.70 9.83
CA PRO A 54 -29.18 -3.88 8.71
C PRO A 54 -30.59 -4.31 9.12
N ASN A 55 -30.80 -4.74 10.38
CA ASN A 55 -32.07 -5.24 10.90
C ASN A 55 -32.84 -4.23 11.77
N ARG A 56 -32.41 -2.97 11.84
CA ARG A 56 -33.04 -1.97 12.73
C ARG A 56 -34.44 -1.56 12.24
N PRO A 57 -35.53 -1.80 13.01
CA PRO A 57 -36.89 -1.47 12.58
C PRO A 57 -37.16 0.05 12.61
N LYS A 58 -37.66 0.60 11.49
CA LYS A 58 -38.09 2.01 11.38
C LYS A 58 -39.44 2.20 12.08
N ARG A 59 -39.50 2.92 13.20
CA ARG A 59 -40.77 3.27 13.87
C ARG A 59 -41.43 4.50 13.23
N LYS A 60 -42.73 4.38 12.90
CA LYS A 60 -43.59 5.47 12.39
C LYS A 60 -43.93 6.46 13.52
N TYR A 61 -43.94 7.76 13.22
CA TYR A 61 -44.24 8.83 14.17
C TYR A 61 -45.65 9.42 13.94
N GLU A 62 -46.41 9.59 15.02
CA GLU A 62 -47.65 10.38 15.05
C GLU A 62 -47.41 11.77 15.66
N GLN A 63 -48.03 12.75 15.03
CA GLN A 63 -47.89 14.19 15.22
C GLN A 63 -48.34 14.66 16.62
N ARG A 64 -47.59 15.60 17.21
CA ARG A 64 -48.23 16.68 17.98
C ARG A 64 -47.41 17.97 18.03
N SER A 65 -48.04 19.04 17.55
CA SER A 65 -47.57 20.43 17.48
C SER A 65 -47.63 21.19 18.82
N LYS A 66 -46.67 22.12 19.07
CA LYS A 66 -46.85 23.58 19.33
C LYS A 66 -45.85 24.23 20.34
N LYS A 67 -45.45 25.47 19.99
CA LYS A 67 -44.94 26.63 20.79
C LYS A 67 -43.46 26.60 21.24
N THR A 68 -42.64 27.68 21.23
CA THR A 68 -42.85 29.14 21.16
C THR A 68 -41.54 29.91 20.83
N VAL A 69 -41.73 31.17 20.42
CA VAL A 69 -40.83 32.28 20.00
C VAL A 69 -39.87 32.82 21.08
N LYS A 70 -38.68 33.34 20.68
CA LYS A 70 -38.20 34.73 20.97
C LYS A 70 -36.88 35.10 20.27
N ALA A 71 -36.77 36.40 19.98
CA ALA A 71 -35.84 37.09 19.07
C ALA A 71 -35.04 38.19 19.80
N SER A 72 -33.88 38.57 19.22
CA SER A 72 -33.25 39.92 19.19
C SER A 72 -31.73 39.76 18.89
N GLY A 73 -31.00 40.57 18.13
CA GLY A 73 -31.25 41.79 17.35
C GLY A 73 -29.97 42.15 16.56
N ALA A 74 -30.12 42.90 15.46
CA ALA A 74 -29.04 43.54 14.67
C ALA A 74 -28.99 45.05 15.03
N PRO A 75 -28.03 45.91 14.55
CA PRO A 75 -27.94 46.25 13.12
C PRO A 75 -26.55 46.67 12.52
N LYS A 76 -26.44 46.39 11.21
CA LYS A 76 -25.83 47.06 10.03
C LYS A 76 -24.86 48.26 10.16
N LYS A 77 -23.88 48.31 9.23
CA LYS A 77 -23.78 49.36 8.18
C LYS A 77 -22.92 48.93 6.97
N GLU A 78 -23.37 49.35 5.80
CA GLU A 78 -22.79 49.19 4.45
C GLU A 78 -21.75 50.29 4.16
N ASP A 79 -20.83 50.08 3.21
CA ASP A 79 -20.70 51.02 2.07
C ASP A 79 -19.90 50.43 0.90
N LYS A 80 -20.34 50.78 -0.31
CA LYS A 80 -19.76 50.44 -1.62
C LYS A 80 -18.89 51.60 -2.11
N SER A 81 -17.85 51.32 -2.89
CA SER A 81 -17.59 52.01 -4.18
C SER A 81 -16.30 51.54 -4.88
N VAL A 82 -16.41 51.42 -6.20
CA VAL A 82 -15.33 51.33 -7.20
C VAL A 82 -15.24 52.70 -7.88
N PRO A 83 -14.08 53.11 -8.43
CA PRO A 83 -14.02 53.28 -9.89
C PRO A 83 -12.68 52.84 -10.52
N ALA A 84 -12.76 52.47 -11.80
CA ALA A 84 -11.65 52.20 -12.70
C ALA A 84 -11.14 53.49 -13.40
N THR A 85 -9.86 53.54 -13.79
CA THR A 85 -9.37 53.67 -15.19
C THR A 85 -7.90 54.13 -15.32
N SER A 86 -7.23 53.56 -16.34
CA SER A 86 -6.11 54.12 -17.16
C SER A 86 -4.71 54.23 -16.51
N SER A 87 -3.57 53.96 -17.18
CA SER A 87 -3.27 53.53 -18.55
C SER A 87 -1.74 53.33 -18.73
N ARG A 88 -1.35 52.57 -19.78
CA ARG A 88 -0.08 52.61 -20.56
C ARG A 88 1.19 52.03 -19.86
N LYS A 89 2.11 51.30 -20.51
CA LYS A 89 2.41 51.09 -21.95
C LYS A 89 3.43 49.95 -22.13
N ALA A 90 3.29 49.29 -23.30
CA ALA A 90 4.35 48.82 -24.23
C ALA A 90 5.13 47.53 -23.86
N SER A 91 4.89 46.43 -24.59
CA SER A 91 5.45 46.06 -25.92
C SER A 91 6.84 45.43 -25.76
N ALA A 92 7.00 44.12 -25.91
CA ALA A 92 6.89 43.28 -27.12
C ALA A 92 8.26 43.04 -27.77
N ALA A 93 8.33 41.92 -28.49
CA ALA A 93 9.44 41.30 -29.21
C ALA A 93 10.37 40.46 -28.33
N ASP A 94 10.10 39.16 -28.18
CA ASP A 94 10.38 38.10 -29.18
C ASP A 94 11.81 38.15 -29.71
N LYS A 95 12.61 37.16 -29.30
CA LYS A 95 13.24 36.25 -30.27
C LYS A 95 13.20 34.83 -29.74
N ASN A 96 12.91 33.95 -30.68
CA ASN A 96 12.36 32.63 -30.49
C ASN A 96 13.18 31.66 -29.63
N PRO A 97 12.45 30.73 -29.00
CA PRO A 97 12.96 29.49 -28.46
C PRO A 97 13.02 28.39 -29.55
N SER A 98 13.68 27.30 -29.19
CA SER A 98 13.32 25.90 -29.51
C SER A 98 12.94 25.53 -30.94
N SER A 99 13.74 24.65 -31.53
CA SER A 99 13.37 23.43 -32.27
C SER A 99 14.64 23.05 -33.03
N ASP A 100 15.27 21.93 -32.73
CA ASP A 100 14.77 20.60 -33.03
C ASP A 100 15.24 19.55 -32.02
N GLU A 101 14.68 18.34 -32.13
CA GLU A 101 14.76 17.19 -31.22
C GLU A 101 13.70 17.30 -30.11
N VAL A 102 12.42 17.09 -30.42
CA VAL A 102 11.86 15.79 -30.88
C VAL A 102 12.50 14.66 -30.08
N CYS A 103 12.29 14.77 -28.79
CA CYS A 103 11.89 13.68 -27.92
C CYS A 103 10.88 12.78 -28.64
N THR A 104 11.24 11.51 -28.75
CA THR A 104 10.35 10.37 -28.91
C THR A 104 11.08 9.25 -28.20
N ASP A 105 10.55 8.41 -27.34
CA ASP A 105 9.25 8.19 -26.73
C ASP A 105 9.54 6.92 -25.89
N LEU A 106 9.00 6.76 -24.69
CA LEU A 106 9.00 5.44 -24.04
C LEU A 106 7.59 4.89 -24.03
N THR A 107 7.39 4.00 -24.96
CA THR A 107 6.16 3.27 -25.21
C THR A 107 6.11 2.00 -24.34
N VAL A 108 4.95 1.75 -23.72
CA VAL A 108 4.28 0.43 -23.79
C VAL A 108 4.48 -0.05 -25.22
N VAL A 109 5.44 -0.94 -25.51
CA VAL A 109 5.99 -0.87 -26.87
C VAL A 109 4.88 -1.13 -27.88
N PRO A 110 4.67 -0.28 -28.92
CA PRO A 110 3.81 -0.66 -30.02
C PRO A 110 4.28 -2.04 -30.45
N VAL A 111 3.35 -2.93 -30.77
CA VAL A 111 3.64 -4.10 -31.57
C VAL A 111 4.41 -3.62 -32.80
N ASN A 112 5.75 -3.70 -32.78
CA ASN A 112 6.59 -3.32 -33.90
C ASN A 112 7.03 -4.59 -34.62
N ARG A 113 6.07 -5.00 -35.45
CA ARG A 113 6.14 -5.89 -36.59
C ARG A 113 7.49 -5.80 -37.34
N SER A 114 8.38 -6.76 -37.14
CA SER A 114 9.20 -7.24 -38.25
C SER A 114 8.36 -8.23 -39.04
N GLN A 115 7.64 -7.67 -40.02
CA GLN A 115 6.84 -8.32 -41.06
C GLN A 115 6.51 -9.81 -40.86
N SER A 116 5.50 -10.13 -40.04
CA SER A 116 4.48 -11.12 -40.40
C SER A 116 3.22 -10.89 -39.56
N SER A 117 2.13 -10.56 -40.26
CA SER A 117 0.72 -10.38 -39.81
C SER A 117 0.43 -10.13 -38.30
N THR A 118 0.32 -8.86 -37.88
CA THR A 118 -0.13 -8.43 -36.54
C THR A 118 -1.49 -7.72 -36.60
N SER A 119 -2.39 -7.99 -35.65
CA SER A 119 -3.61 -7.19 -35.42
C SER A 119 -3.25 -5.95 -34.58
N ALA A 120 -3.56 -4.73 -35.05
CA ALA A 120 -3.09 -3.47 -34.47
C ALA A 120 -4.16 -2.74 -33.63
N VAL A 121 -3.76 -2.12 -32.50
CA VAL A 121 -4.60 -1.16 -31.75
C VAL A 121 -4.73 0.14 -32.58
N PRO A 122 -5.95 0.62 -32.90
CA PRO A 122 -6.12 1.80 -33.75
C PRO A 122 -5.64 3.10 -33.08
N PRO A 123 -5.08 4.07 -33.83
CA PRO A 123 -4.76 5.41 -33.30
C PRO A 123 -6.01 6.11 -32.76
N LEU A 124 -5.91 6.82 -31.62
CA LEU A 124 -7.02 7.61 -31.02
C LEU A 124 -7.61 8.68 -31.96
N VAL A 125 -6.85 9.11 -32.97
CA VAL A 125 -7.32 10.02 -34.04
C VAL A 125 -8.46 9.40 -34.86
N ALA A 126 -8.54 8.07 -34.91
CA ALA A 126 -9.59 7.32 -35.59
C ALA A 126 -10.79 6.98 -34.70
N VAL A 127 -10.71 7.19 -33.37
CA VAL A 127 -11.80 6.86 -32.43
C VAL A 127 -12.61 8.12 -32.10
N PRO A 128 -13.90 8.17 -32.47
CA PRO A 128 -14.77 9.28 -32.09
C PRO A 128 -14.75 9.53 -30.58
N THR A 129 -14.84 10.80 -30.15
CA THR A 129 -14.86 11.17 -28.72
C THR A 129 -15.94 10.44 -27.93
N SER A 130 -17.07 10.10 -28.57
CA SER A 130 -18.17 9.32 -28.02
C SER A 130 -17.82 7.86 -27.71
N ASN A 131 -16.69 7.34 -28.21
CA ASN A 131 -16.31 5.92 -28.07
C ASN A 131 -15.00 5.71 -27.28
N ARG A 132 -14.44 6.78 -26.71
CA ARG A 132 -13.16 6.73 -25.97
C ARG A 132 -13.24 5.92 -24.69
N GLU A 133 -14.37 5.99 -23.98
CA GLU A 133 -14.58 5.21 -22.75
C GLU A 133 -14.60 3.69 -23.04
N GLN A 134 -15.35 3.27 -24.07
CA GLN A 134 -15.40 1.87 -24.48
C GLN A 134 -14.05 1.37 -24.98
N HIS A 135 -13.30 2.22 -25.70
CA HIS A 135 -11.95 1.90 -26.13
C HIS A 135 -10.99 1.72 -24.93
N ALA A 136 -11.04 2.62 -23.95
CA ALA A 136 -10.25 2.52 -22.72
C ALA A 136 -10.56 1.23 -21.96
N LEU A 137 -11.85 0.91 -21.78
CA LEU A 137 -12.31 -0.31 -21.13
C LEU A 137 -11.85 -1.57 -21.88
N GLY A 138 -12.00 -1.58 -23.21
CA GLY A 138 -11.58 -2.70 -24.05
C GLY A 138 -10.08 -2.95 -23.96
N LEU A 139 -9.27 -1.89 -24.03
CA LEU A 139 -7.81 -1.96 -23.82
C LEU A 139 -7.48 -2.51 -22.43
N PHE A 140 -8.10 -1.97 -21.38
CA PHE A 140 -7.84 -2.39 -20.01
C PHE A 140 -8.14 -3.88 -19.79
N PHE A 141 -9.30 -4.37 -20.25
CA PHE A 141 -9.63 -5.80 -20.15
C PHE A 141 -8.76 -6.69 -21.03
N HIS A 142 -8.33 -6.21 -22.20
CA HIS A 142 -7.38 -6.93 -23.06
C HIS A 142 -6.03 -7.09 -22.36
N THR A 143 -5.49 -6.02 -21.78
CA THR A 143 -4.26 -6.06 -20.99
C THR A 143 -4.42 -7.02 -19.81
N LEU A 144 -5.57 -7.04 -19.12
CA LEU A 144 -5.82 -8.01 -18.05
C LEU A 144 -5.89 -9.47 -18.54
N GLN A 145 -6.29 -9.72 -19.78
CA GLN A 145 -6.38 -11.06 -20.37
C GLN A 145 -5.04 -11.56 -20.93
N GLU A 146 -4.27 -10.71 -21.62
CA GLU A 146 -2.93 -11.06 -22.11
C GLU A 146 -2.02 -11.42 -20.94
N VAL A 147 -2.13 -10.68 -19.84
CA VAL A 147 -1.34 -10.96 -18.64
C VAL A 147 -1.78 -12.29 -17.98
N LYS A 148 -3.02 -12.78 -18.14
CA LYS A 148 -3.39 -14.13 -17.69
C LYS A 148 -2.69 -15.27 -18.45
N SER A 149 -2.12 -14.99 -19.62
CA SER A 149 -1.62 -16.03 -20.54
C SER A 149 -0.12 -16.32 -20.35
N ASP A 150 0.68 -15.32 -19.97
CA ASP A 150 2.16 -15.43 -19.97
C ASP A 150 2.89 -14.88 -18.71
N ILE A 151 2.26 -14.06 -17.85
CA ILE A 151 2.85 -13.58 -16.58
C ILE A 151 1.73 -13.47 -15.54
N PRO A 152 1.67 -14.28 -14.49
CA PRO A 152 0.56 -14.16 -13.58
C PRO A 152 0.61 -12.79 -12.88
N VAL A 153 -0.51 -12.03 -12.94
CA VAL A 153 -0.66 -10.72 -12.30
C VAL A 153 -0.54 -10.91 -10.81
N HIS A 154 0.66 -10.79 -10.23
CA HIS A 154 0.68 -10.54 -8.81
C HIS A 154 1.67 -9.48 -8.34
N GLY A 155 1.22 -8.79 -7.30
CA GLY A 155 1.51 -7.38 -7.04
C GLY A 155 0.22 -6.53 -6.96
N VAL A 156 -0.69 -6.71 -7.93
CA VAL A 156 -2.00 -5.99 -7.98
C VAL A 156 -3.20 -6.94 -8.00
N GLY A 157 -2.97 -8.23 -7.74
CA GLY A 157 -3.95 -9.04 -7.04
C GLY A 157 -4.66 -10.08 -7.87
N PRO A 158 -4.69 -11.34 -7.37
CA PRO A 158 -5.61 -12.38 -7.82
C PRO A 158 -7.08 -11.92 -7.92
N PHE A 159 -7.44 -10.80 -7.27
CA PHE A 159 -8.76 -10.20 -7.36
C PHE A 159 -9.09 -9.62 -8.74
N LEU A 160 -8.12 -9.12 -9.51
CA LEU A 160 -8.40 -8.60 -10.86
C LEU A 160 -8.93 -9.68 -11.81
N CYS A 161 -8.63 -10.95 -11.54
CA CYS A 161 -9.22 -12.08 -12.26
C CYS A 161 -10.75 -12.13 -12.12
N LEU A 162 -11.30 -11.60 -11.02
CA LEU A 162 -12.74 -11.52 -10.73
C LEU A 162 -13.40 -10.29 -11.33
N LEU A 163 -12.62 -9.34 -11.87
CA LEU A 163 -13.17 -8.08 -12.35
C LEU A 163 -14.10 -8.29 -13.55
N ALA A 164 -13.67 -9.05 -14.55
CA ALA A 164 -14.47 -9.29 -15.75
C ALA A 164 -15.86 -9.88 -15.45
N PRO A 165 -16.00 -10.98 -14.68
CA PRO A 165 -17.32 -11.50 -14.34
C PRO A 165 -18.14 -10.53 -13.49
N LEU A 166 -17.56 -9.90 -12.46
CA LEU A 166 -18.29 -8.94 -11.62
C LEU A 166 -18.74 -7.70 -12.41
N HIS A 167 -17.93 -7.23 -13.35
CA HIS A 167 -18.26 -6.10 -14.21
C HIS A 167 -19.40 -6.46 -15.18
N ALA A 168 -19.41 -7.67 -15.73
CA ALA A 168 -20.48 -8.11 -16.64
C ALA A 168 -21.85 -8.19 -15.94
N ASP A 169 -21.88 -8.64 -14.68
CA ASP A 169 -23.11 -8.79 -13.90
C ASP A 169 -23.62 -7.47 -13.29
N ALA A 170 -22.72 -6.50 -13.09
CA ALA A 170 -23.06 -5.24 -12.45
C ALA A 170 -23.91 -4.32 -13.35
N SER A 171 -24.72 -3.46 -12.73
CA SER A 171 -25.43 -2.41 -13.47
C SER A 171 -24.46 -1.39 -14.07
N VAL A 172 -24.76 -0.85 -15.26
CA VAL A 172 -23.96 0.17 -15.95
C VAL A 172 -23.73 1.42 -15.08
N ASP A 173 -24.68 1.75 -14.21
CA ASP A 173 -24.59 2.88 -13.28
C ASP A 173 -23.93 2.56 -11.94
N SER A 174 -23.48 1.31 -11.74
CA SER A 174 -22.85 0.84 -10.51
C SER A 174 -21.56 1.59 -10.19
N ALA A 175 -21.19 1.56 -8.91
CA ALA A 175 -19.88 2.02 -8.48
C ALA A 175 -18.75 1.22 -9.16
N LEU A 176 -18.98 -0.06 -9.45
CA LEU A 176 -18.00 -0.94 -10.08
C LEU A 176 -17.70 -0.53 -11.52
N HIS A 177 -18.75 -0.29 -12.33
CA HIS A 177 -18.57 0.21 -13.69
C HIS A 177 -17.81 1.54 -13.69
N ARG A 178 -18.20 2.48 -12.83
CA ARG A 178 -17.54 3.79 -12.75
C ARG A 178 -16.08 3.69 -12.30
N ALA A 179 -15.77 2.83 -11.32
CA ALA A 179 -14.40 2.57 -10.90
C ALA A 179 -13.57 1.90 -12.00
N THR A 180 -14.19 1.00 -12.78
CA THR A 180 -13.54 0.33 -13.91
C THR A 180 -13.28 1.31 -15.06
N SER A 181 -14.23 2.17 -15.39
CA SER A 181 -14.03 3.26 -16.34
C SER A 181 -12.93 4.23 -15.88
N ALA A 182 -12.88 4.55 -14.58
CA ALA A 182 -11.86 5.43 -14.02
C ALA A 182 -10.45 4.84 -14.15
N VAL A 183 -10.23 3.59 -13.72
CA VAL A 183 -8.91 2.95 -13.84
C VAL A 183 -8.51 2.76 -15.31
N SER A 184 -9.47 2.45 -16.18
CA SER A 184 -9.22 2.32 -17.62
C SER A 184 -8.86 3.65 -18.26
N ALA A 185 -9.56 4.74 -17.90
CA ALA A 185 -9.26 6.08 -18.38
C ALA A 185 -7.90 6.58 -17.86
N LEU A 186 -7.54 6.27 -16.62
CA LEU A 186 -6.21 6.56 -16.06
C LEU A 186 -5.12 5.79 -16.79
N SER A 187 -5.34 4.51 -17.07
CA SER A 187 -4.42 3.69 -17.86
C SER A 187 -4.23 4.26 -19.26
N LEU A 188 -5.31 4.70 -19.92
CA LEU A 188 -5.23 5.34 -21.23
C LEU A 188 -4.54 6.72 -21.18
N ALA A 189 -4.84 7.51 -20.15
CA ALA A 189 -4.22 8.82 -19.94
C ALA A 189 -2.71 8.71 -19.69
N GLU A 190 -2.28 7.67 -18.97
CA GLU A 190 -0.87 7.36 -18.76
C GLU A 190 -0.18 6.96 -20.06
N HIS A 191 -0.85 6.15 -20.90
CA HIS A 191 -0.29 5.70 -22.18
C HIS A 191 -0.09 6.84 -23.20
N HIS A 192 -1.04 7.78 -23.26
CA HIS A 192 -1.04 8.84 -24.28
C HIS A 192 -0.52 10.20 -23.79
N GLN A 193 -0.45 10.39 -22.47
CA GLN A 193 0.08 11.60 -21.81
C GLN A 193 -0.54 12.94 -22.27
N GLU A 194 -1.75 12.90 -22.85
CA GLU A 194 -2.45 14.12 -23.26
C GLU A 194 -3.11 14.80 -22.04
N PRO A 195 -2.92 16.12 -21.82
CA PRO A 195 -3.51 16.83 -20.69
C PRO A 195 -5.03 16.72 -20.61
N LYS A 196 -5.69 16.58 -21.76
CA LYS A 196 -7.14 16.36 -21.84
C LYS A 196 -7.53 14.99 -21.29
N LEU A 197 -6.81 13.93 -21.67
CA LEU A 197 -7.07 12.58 -21.17
C LEU A 197 -6.81 12.47 -19.67
N GLN A 198 -5.75 13.12 -19.18
CA GLN A 198 -5.48 13.21 -17.73
C GLN A 198 -6.62 13.90 -16.99
N LYS A 199 -7.14 15.00 -17.52
CA LYS A 199 -8.30 15.70 -16.95
C LYS A 199 -9.56 14.84 -16.98
N ASP A 200 -9.85 14.19 -18.10
CA ASP A 200 -11.02 13.31 -18.26
C ASP A 200 -10.94 12.13 -17.28
N ALA A 201 -9.76 11.53 -17.12
CA ALA A 201 -9.50 10.46 -16.15
C ALA A 201 -9.67 10.93 -14.70
N TYR A 202 -9.20 12.13 -14.37
CA TYR A 202 -9.42 12.74 -13.05
C TYR A 202 -10.91 12.95 -12.75
N ILE A 203 -11.69 13.38 -13.74
CA ILE A 203 -13.15 13.53 -13.61
C ILE A 203 -13.80 12.16 -13.40
N ALA A 204 -13.46 11.16 -14.21
CA ALA A 204 -13.98 9.80 -14.10
C ALA A 204 -13.70 9.20 -12.70
N TYR A 205 -12.49 9.40 -12.18
CA TYR A 205 -12.14 9.02 -10.81
C TYR A 205 -13.04 9.70 -9.77
N GLY A 206 -13.22 11.02 -9.87
CA GLY A 206 -14.09 11.76 -8.96
C GLY A 206 -15.55 11.26 -8.99
N ASP A 207 -16.05 10.88 -10.16
CA ASP A 207 -17.39 10.33 -10.32
C ASP A 207 -17.51 8.90 -9.77
N ALA A 208 -16.47 8.08 -9.90
CA ALA A 208 -16.41 6.76 -9.27
C ALA A 208 -16.43 6.86 -7.74
N VAL A 209 -15.66 7.79 -7.15
CA VAL A 209 -15.67 8.05 -5.71
C VAL A 209 -17.06 8.52 -5.24
N LYS A 210 -17.73 9.41 -5.99
CA LYS A 210 -19.11 9.84 -5.66
C LYS A 210 -20.09 8.66 -5.71
N ALA A 211 -19.98 7.80 -6.72
CA ALA A 211 -20.85 6.64 -6.86
C ALA A 211 -20.66 5.63 -5.72
N LEU A 212 -19.41 5.32 -5.37
CA LEU A 212 -19.12 4.46 -4.22
C LEU A 212 -19.66 5.07 -2.91
N ASN A 213 -19.45 6.36 -2.68
CA ASN A 213 -19.98 7.05 -1.51
C ASN A 213 -21.52 7.02 -1.45
N LYS A 214 -22.21 7.10 -2.60
CA LYS A 214 -23.66 6.96 -2.66
C LYS A 214 -24.14 5.57 -2.23
N VAL A 215 -23.43 4.52 -2.64
CA VAL A 215 -23.71 3.13 -2.20
C VAL A 215 -23.54 3.01 -0.69
N ILE A 216 -22.39 3.47 -0.17
CA ILE A 216 -22.08 3.41 1.26
C ILE A 216 -23.09 4.20 2.10
N ALA A 217 -23.42 5.43 1.68
CA ALA A 217 -24.36 6.30 2.38
C ALA A 217 -25.81 5.83 2.31
N GLY A 218 -26.19 5.13 1.24
CA GLY A 218 -27.53 4.56 1.07
C GLY A 218 -27.84 3.43 2.07
N GLY A 219 -26.80 2.73 2.51
CA GLY A 219 -26.91 1.57 3.39
C GLY A 219 -27.65 0.37 2.77
N GLY A 220 -27.83 -0.69 3.57
CA GLY A 220 -28.44 -1.94 3.13
C GLY A 220 -27.43 -2.95 2.52
N PRO A 221 -27.95 -4.03 1.89
CA PRO A 221 -27.15 -5.18 1.45
C PRO A 221 -26.07 -4.86 0.39
N SER A 222 -26.27 -3.81 -0.40
CA SER A 222 -25.31 -3.41 -1.45
C SER A 222 -23.96 -2.98 -0.88
N VAL A 223 -23.91 -2.46 0.36
CA VAL A 223 -22.66 -2.02 1.01
C VAL A 223 -21.70 -3.19 1.21
N VAL A 224 -22.20 -4.37 1.53
CA VAL A 224 -21.38 -5.57 1.77
C VAL A 224 -21.18 -6.43 0.52
N SER A 225 -21.64 -5.98 -0.65
CA SER A 225 -21.53 -6.72 -1.92
C SER A 225 -20.10 -6.76 -2.47
N ASP A 226 -19.80 -7.78 -3.29
CA ASP A 226 -18.52 -7.95 -4.01
C ASP A 226 -18.22 -6.80 -4.95
N GLU A 227 -19.24 -6.20 -5.55
CA GLU A 227 -19.11 -4.97 -6.34
C GLU A 227 -18.53 -3.82 -5.51
N THR A 228 -19.03 -3.59 -4.29
CA THR A 228 -18.57 -2.49 -3.43
C THR A 228 -17.11 -2.70 -3.00
N LEU A 229 -16.73 -3.92 -2.63
CA LEU A 229 -15.34 -4.22 -2.25
C LEU A 229 -14.41 -4.12 -3.46
N MET A 230 -14.78 -4.69 -4.61
CA MET A 230 -14.01 -4.58 -5.86
C MET A 230 -13.82 -3.11 -6.27
N SER A 231 -14.90 -2.31 -6.23
CA SER A 231 -14.84 -0.87 -6.52
C SER A 231 -13.84 -0.15 -5.60
N THR A 232 -13.83 -0.50 -4.32
CA THR A 232 -12.92 0.10 -3.33
C THR A 232 -11.47 -0.27 -3.63
N LEU A 233 -11.19 -1.53 -4.01
CA LEU A 233 -9.85 -1.98 -4.40
C LEU A 233 -9.38 -1.32 -5.71
N LEU A 234 -10.26 -1.18 -6.71
CA LEU A 234 -9.95 -0.48 -7.95
C LEU A 234 -9.66 1.01 -7.73
N LEU A 235 -10.38 1.68 -6.83
CA LEU A 235 -10.08 3.07 -6.47
C LEU A 235 -8.76 3.18 -5.71
N SER A 236 -8.39 2.18 -4.90
CA SER A 236 -7.05 2.10 -4.31
C SER A 236 -5.98 2.01 -5.40
N LEU A 237 -6.21 1.21 -6.43
CA LEU A 237 -5.33 1.10 -7.60
C LEU A 237 -5.26 2.41 -8.41
N CYS A 238 -6.38 3.12 -8.60
CA CYS A 238 -6.40 4.43 -9.27
C CYS A 238 -5.43 5.42 -8.60
N GLU A 239 -5.35 5.41 -7.27
CA GLU A 239 -4.48 6.29 -6.49
C GLU A 239 -2.98 5.95 -6.61
N CYS A 240 -2.63 4.89 -7.33
CA CYS A 240 -1.26 4.60 -7.75
C CYS A 240 -0.88 5.31 -9.07
N TYR A 241 -1.84 5.89 -9.80
CA TYR A 241 -1.56 6.61 -11.06
C TYR A 241 -1.10 8.05 -10.81
N PRO A 242 0.00 8.50 -11.46
CA PRO A 242 0.54 9.84 -11.30
C PRO A 242 -0.49 10.95 -11.53
N THR A 243 -1.41 10.75 -12.48
CA THR A 243 -2.49 11.69 -12.83
C THR A 243 -3.33 12.12 -11.61
N LEU A 244 -3.51 11.28 -10.60
CA LEU A 244 -4.33 11.59 -9.41
C LEU A 244 -3.50 12.07 -8.20
N LEU A 245 -2.20 11.82 -8.22
CA LEU A 245 -1.30 11.92 -7.08
C LEU A 245 -0.82 13.37 -6.84
N ALA A 246 -1.69 14.20 -6.27
CA ALA A 246 -1.29 15.50 -5.72
C ALA A 246 -0.88 15.43 -4.23
N SER A 247 -1.01 14.27 -3.58
CA SER A 247 -0.57 14.04 -2.20
C SER A 247 -0.21 12.57 -2.01
N THR A 248 0.95 12.30 -1.42
CA THR A 248 1.42 10.94 -1.14
C THR A 248 0.37 10.14 -0.33
N LEU A 249 -0.02 8.98 -0.86
CA LEU A 249 -0.65 7.84 -0.16
C LEU A 249 -2.15 7.90 0.15
N ARG A 250 -2.96 8.48 -0.74
CA ARG A 250 -4.44 8.40 -0.69
C ARG A 250 -4.97 6.97 -0.83
N TYR A 251 -4.27 6.08 -1.53
CA TYR A 251 -4.63 4.66 -1.66
C TYR A 251 -4.91 4.01 -0.30
N ARG A 252 -4.25 4.47 0.77
CA ARG A 252 -4.44 3.95 2.13
C ARG A 252 -5.84 4.18 2.68
N LYS A 253 -6.51 5.25 2.29
CA LYS A 253 -7.89 5.51 2.72
C LYS A 253 -8.86 4.53 2.11
N HIS A 254 -8.65 4.17 0.84
CA HIS A 254 -9.39 3.08 0.21
C HIS A 254 -9.08 1.74 0.87
N LEU A 255 -7.83 1.46 1.23
CA LEU A 255 -7.47 0.23 1.96
C LEU A 255 -8.10 0.18 3.37
N GLU A 256 -8.05 1.27 4.15
CA GLU A 256 -8.75 1.37 5.45
C GLU A 256 -10.27 1.17 5.28
N GLY A 257 -10.84 1.69 4.19
CA GLY A 257 -12.23 1.45 3.79
C GLY A 257 -12.50 -0.03 3.47
N ALA A 258 -11.63 -0.67 2.68
CA ALA A 258 -11.74 -2.08 2.33
C ALA A 258 -11.69 -2.97 3.58
N VAL A 259 -10.77 -2.72 4.51
CA VAL A 259 -10.71 -3.45 5.81
C VAL A 259 -12.02 -3.28 6.59
N SER A 260 -12.59 -2.08 6.61
CA SER A 260 -13.88 -1.83 7.25
C SER A 260 -15.02 -2.62 6.60
N LEU A 261 -15.01 -2.74 5.26
CA LEU A 261 -15.96 -3.56 4.52
C LEU A 261 -15.78 -5.05 4.82
N LEU A 262 -14.54 -5.56 4.90
CA LEU A 262 -14.28 -6.97 5.28
C LEU A 262 -14.85 -7.30 6.66
N LEU A 263 -14.66 -6.40 7.63
CA LEU A 263 -15.20 -6.57 8.98
C LEU A 263 -16.73 -6.53 9.00
N LEU A 264 -17.34 -5.66 8.18
CA LEU A 264 -18.79 -5.55 8.07
C LEU A 264 -19.43 -6.76 7.37
N ARG A 265 -18.73 -7.35 6.41
CA ARG A 265 -19.15 -8.54 5.67
C ARG A 265 -19.23 -9.81 6.51
N GLY A 266 -18.47 -9.87 7.60
CA GLY A 266 -18.49 -11.01 8.52
C GLY A 266 -17.98 -12.33 7.91
N PRO A 267 -18.12 -13.46 8.62
CA PRO A 267 -17.69 -14.77 8.14
C PRO A 267 -18.47 -15.30 6.93
N GLU A 268 -19.64 -14.75 6.62
CA GLU A 268 -20.49 -15.15 5.48
C GLU A 268 -19.77 -14.98 4.13
N GLN A 269 -18.78 -14.08 4.06
CA GLN A 269 -17.96 -13.89 2.86
C GLN A 269 -17.06 -15.09 2.52
N PHE A 270 -16.93 -16.06 3.44
CA PHE A 270 -16.13 -17.26 3.21
C PHE A 270 -16.90 -18.36 2.47
N GLU A 271 -18.22 -18.25 2.37
CA GLU A 271 -19.07 -19.26 1.72
C GLU A 271 -18.93 -19.25 0.20
N LYS A 272 -18.65 -18.08 -0.38
CA LYS A 272 -18.58 -17.88 -1.84
C LYS A 272 -17.13 -17.79 -2.30
N PRO A 273 -16.70 -18.59 -3.30
CA PRO A 273 -15.32 -18.56 -3.79
C PRO A 273 -14.83 -17.18 -4.25
N ALA A 274 -15.67 -16.42 -4.95
CA ALA A 274 -15.34 -15.06 -5.40
C ALA A 274 -15.15 -14.08 -4.23
N SER A 275 -16.05 -14.12 -3.24
CA SER A 275 -15.98 -13.30 -2.04
C SER A 275 -14.75 -13.65 -1.20
N LEU A 276 -14.41 -14.94 -1.08
CA LEU A 276 -13.21 -15.43 -0.39
C LEU A 276 -11.92 -14.97 -1.09
N ALA A 277 -11.87 -15.01 -2.42
CA ALA A 277 -10.73 -14.53 -3.18
C ALA A 277 -10.52 -13.01 -3.03
N LEU A 278 -11.61 -12.22 -3.01
CA LEU A 278 -11.56 -10.79 -2.68
C LEU A 278 -11.07 -10.54 -1.24
N PHE A 279 -11.57 -11.33 -0.27
CA PHE A 279 -11.14 -11.26 1.12
C PHE A 279 -9.63 -11.52 1.23
N LYS A 280 -9.12 -12.60 0.62
CA LYS A 280 -7.70 -12.96 0.62
C LYS A 280 -6.84 -11.84 0.08
N ALA A 281 -7.20 -11.28 -1.08
CA ALA A 281 -6.46 -10.17 -1.69
C ALA A 281 -6.43 -8.90 -0.81
N ALA A 282 -7.59 -8.49 -0.30
CA ALA A 282 -7.69 -7.31 0.57
C ALA A 282 -6.97 -7.52 1.92
N ARG A 283 -7.02 -8.74 2.48
CA ARG A 283 -6.26 -9.12 3.69
C ARG A 283 -4.76 -9.02 3.46
N THR A 284 -4.23 -9.55 2.36
CA THR A 284 -2.80 -9.48 2.06
C THR A 284 -2.31 -8.03 2.01
N GLN A 285 -3.05 -7.15 1.32
CA GLN A 285 -2.74 -5.72 1.28
C GLN A 285 -2.81 -5.06 2.68
N MET A 286 -3.83 -5.42 3.47
CA MET A 286 -3.96 -4.95 4.85
C MET A 286 -2.75 -5.34 5.69
N VAL A 287 -2.36 -6.62 5.69
CA VAL A 287 -1.23 -7.13 6.48
C VAL A 287 0.04 -6.34 6.17
N PHE A 288 0.33 -6.14 4.88
CA PHE A 288 1.54 -5.45 4.44
C PHE A 288 1.54 -4.00 4.91
N ASN A 289 0.42 -3.30 4.71
CA ASN A 289 0.26 -1.92 5.17
C ASN A 289 0.44 -1.78 6.69
N TYR A 290 -0.10 -2.71 7.47
CA TYR A 290 -0.05 -2.67 8.93
C TYR A 290 1.34 -3.01 9.49
N ILE A 291 2.09 -3.89 8.83
CA ILE A 291 3.52 -4.17 9.12
C ILE A 291 4.35 -2.89 8.98
N HIS A 292 4.20 -2.19 7.86
CA HIS A 292 4.94 -0.95 7.58
C HIS A 292 4.60 0.17 8.56
N ARG A 293 3.33 0.26 8.98
CA ARG A 293 2.86 1.27 9.95
C ARG A 293 3.17 0.93 11.41
N LYS A 294 3.67 -0.28 11.68
CA LYS A 294 3.80 -0.85 13.03
C LYS A 294 2.46 -0.76 13.80
N LYS A 295 1.36 -1.16 13.15
CA LYS A 295 0.01 -1.13 13.72
C LYS A 295 -0.58 -2.53 13.86
N ARG A 296 -1.34 -2.74 14.92
CA ARG A 296 -2.11 -3.97 15.14
C ARG A 296 -3.28 -4.04 14.16
N ILE A 297 -3.48 -5.21 13.56
CA ILE A 297 -4.65 -5.51 12.73
C ILE A 297 -5.89 -5.53 13.65
N PRO A 298 -7.03 -4.95 13.23
CA PRO A 298 -8.27 -5.01 14.00
C PRO A 298 -8.75 -6.45 14.18
N ASN A 299 -9.43 -6.77 15.27
CA ASN A 299 -9.96 -8.12 15.46
C ASN A 299 -11.07 -8.41 14.43
N PHE A 300 -11.02 -9.59 13.82
CA PHE A 300 -12.10 -10.09 12.99
C PHE A 300 -13.21 -10.67 13.88
N ASN A 301 -14.48 -10.46 13.53
CA ASN A 301 -15.62 -10.80 14.38
C ASN A 301 -15.98 -12.30 14.35
N ASN A 302 -15.01 -13.20 14.53
CA ASN A 302 -15.22 -14.65 14.65
C ASN A 302 -14.10 -15.32 15.48
N ASP A 303 -14.28 -16.61 15.80
CA ASP A 303 -13.29 -17.38 16.58
C ASP A 303 -12.02 -17.74 15.77
N GLN A 304 -12.11 -17.76 14.44
CA GLN A 304 -11.01 -18.12 13.54
C GLN A 304 -10.11 -16.92 13.14
N GLY A 305 -10.50 -15.70 13.53
CA GLY A 305 -9.81 -14.46 13.18
C GLY A 305 -9.76 -14.20 11.67
N TRP A 306 -8.61 -13.72 11.22
CA TRP A 306 -8.31 -13.43 9.81
C TRP A 306 -7.87 -14.66 9.01
N VAL A 307 -7.90 -15.84 9.62
CA VAL A 307 -7.60 -17.11 8.99
C VAL A 307 -8.91 -17.83 8.71
N PHE A 308 -9.05 -18.33 7.49
CA PHE A 308 -10.12 -19.25 7.14
C PHE A 308 -9.55 -20.68 7.09
N ALA A 309 -10.40 -21.70 7.26
CA ALA A 309 -10.05 -23.14 7.30
C ALA A 309 -8.84 -23.52 6.40
N GLN A 310 -7.95 -24.41 6.88
CA GLN A 310 -6.71 -24.90 6.23
C GLN A 310 -6.51 -24.30 4.83
N GLU A 311 -5.88 -23.12 4.77
CA GLU A 311 -5.76 -22.37 3.52
C GLU A 311 -4.88 -23.11 2.52
N ASP A 312 -5.50 -23.94 1.69
CA ASP A 312 -4.94 -24.42 0.43
C ASP A 312 -5.06 -23.25 -0.57
N SER A 313 -4.09 -22.34 -0.50
CA SER A 313 -3.92 -21.28 -1.50
C SER A 313 -2.70 -21.63 -2.35
N ASP A 314 -2.92 -21.85 -3.64
CA ASP A 314 -1.84 -22.04 -4.61
C ASP A 314 -1.03 -20.74 -4.84
N ASP A 315 -1.58 -19.59 -4.44
CA ASP A 315 -0.90 -18.28 -4.54
C ASP A 315 0.08 -18.03 -3.37
N PRO A 316 1.40 -17.97 -3.61
CA PRO A 316 2.38 -17.85 -2.53
C PRO A 316 2.36 -16.52 -1.79
N LEU A 317 2.02 -15.40 -2.44
CA LEU A 317 1.91 -14.10 -1.77
C LEU A 317 0.73 -14.06 -0.78
N THR A 318 -0.41 -14.65 -1.15
CA THR A 318 -1.55 -14.80 -0.23
C THR A 318 -1.18 -15.68 0.95
N LEU A 319 -0.49 -16.81 0.72
CA LEU A 319 -0.02 -17.67 1.81
C LEU A 319 0.98 -16.93 2.71
N LEU A 320 1.92 -16.18 2.13
CA LEU A 320 2.88 -15.36 2.87
C LEU A 320 2.15 -14.34 3.75
N GLY A 321 1.12 -13.67 3.22
CA GLY A 321 0.27 -12.75 3.98
C GLY A 321 -0.38 -13.40 5.21
N THR A 322 -0.80 -14.66 5.10
CA THR A 322 -1.30 -15.45 6.25
C THR A 322 -0.18 -15.81 7.22
N THR A 323 0.97 -16.25 6.71
CA THR A 323 2.16 -16.62 7.49
C THR A 323 2.60 -15.51 8.44
N VAL A 324 2.43 -14.24 8.04
CA VAL A 324 2.88 -13.07 8.82
C VAL A 324 1.75 -12.27 9.49
N LEU A 325 0.56 -12.86 9.71
CA LEU A 325 -0.57 -12.18 10.38
C LEU A 325 -0.22 -11.59 11.76
N ASP A 326 0.68 -12.24 12.49
CA ASP A 326 1.11 -11.79 13.83
C ASP A 326 2.24 -10.74 13.78
N LEU A 327 2.90 -10.55 12.63
CA LEU A 327 4.02 -9.62 12.48
C LEU A 327 3.63 -8.15 12.73
N PRO A 328 2.49 -7.62 12.24
CA PRO A 328 2.09 -6.26 12.57
C PRO A 328 1.95 -6.02 14.08
N ALA A 329 1.41 -7.00 14.82
CA ALA A 329 1.29 -6.92 16.28
C ALA A 329 2.66 -6.99 16.96
N LEU A 330 3.55 -7.89 16.51
CA LEU A 330 4.93 -7.97 16.99
C LEU A 330 5.65 -6.63 16.83
N ARG A 331 5.55 -6.00 15.66
CA ARG A 331 6.19 -4.70 15.37
C ARG A 331 5.58 -3.55 16.15
N ALA A 332 4.27 -3.56 16.39
CA ALA A 332 3.61 -2.56 17.22
C ALA A 332 4.08 -2.64 18.68
N ASP A 333 4.22 -3.86 19.22
CA ASP A 333 4.75 -4.07 20.57
C ASP A 333 6.21 -3.64 20.68
N ALA A 334 7.00 -3.96 19.65
CA ALA A 334 8.40 -3.55 19.55
C ALA A 334 8.61 -2.03 19.39
N ASP A 335 7.61 -1.28 18.93
CA ASP A 335 7.67 0.17 18.85
C ASP A 335 7.40 0.83 20.21
N VAL A 336 6.47 0.28 20.99
CA VAL A 336 6.19 0.75 22.36
C VAL A 336 7.38 0.50 23.30
N LEU A 337 8.16 -0.55 23.01
CA LEU A 337 9.40 -0.88 23.72
C LEU A 337 10.47 0.23 23.70
N GLU A 338 10.45 1.12 22.70
CA GLU A 338 11.42 2.22 22.63
C GLU A 338 11.14 3.31 23.69
N ASP A 339 9.91 3.37 24.23
CA ASP A 339 9.44 4.45 25.11
C ASP A 339 9.17 4.05 26.57
N GLU A 340 9.06 2.76 26.89
CA GLU A 340 8.70 2.25 28.24
C GLU A 340 9.76 1.31 28.84
N THR A 341 9.84 1.21 30.16
CA THR A 341 10.69 0.22 30.85
C THR A 341 9.99 -1.14 30.90
N TRP A 342 10.47 -2.10 30.12
CA TRP A 342 9.87 -3.45 30.06
C TRP A 342 10.54 -4.43 31.02
N THR A 343 9.76 -5.41 31.46
CA THR A 343 10.27 -6.53 32.26
C THR A 343 10.93 -7.57 31.37
N THR A 344 11.89 -8.31 31.93
CA THR A 344 12.55 -9.45 31.29
C THR A 344 11.56 -10.46 30.68
N HIS A 345 10.47 -10.77 31.38
CA HIS A 345 9.44 -11.69 30.89
C HIS A 345 8.78 -11.19 29.59
N GLN A 346 8.46 -9.89 29.51
CA GLN A 346 7.83 -9.34 28.31
C GLN A 346 8.79 -9.32 27.12
N ILE A 347 10.09 -9.12 27.36
CA ILE A 347 11.10 -9.17 26.30
C ILE A 347 11.28 -10.61 25.79
N PHE A 348 11.30 -11.61 26.68
CA PHE A 348 11.31 -13.01 26.26
C PHE A 348 10.04 -13.42 25.50
N ASP A 349 8.86 -12.93 25.89
CA ASP A 349 7.63 -13.14 25.12
C ASP A 349 7.75 -12.59 23.70
N LEU A 350 8.28 -11.38 23.55
CA LEU A 350 8.51 -10.77 22.23
C LEU A 350 9.49 -11.60 21.39
N LEU A 351 10.61 -12.06 21.98
CA LEU A 351 11.59 -12.90 21.31
C LEU A 351 10.99 -14.23 20.86
N ASN A 352 10.23 -14.91 21.73
CA ASN A 352 9.57 -16.18 21.40
C ASN A 352 8.58 -16.00 20.23
N ARG A 353 7.80 -14.91 20.23
CA ARG A 353 6.90 -14.58 19.13
C ARG A 353 7.66 -14.28 17.83
N ALA A 354 8.76 -13.53 17.91
CA ALA A 354 9.61 -13.24 16.75
C ALA A 354 10.22 -14.52 16.14
N GLN A 355 10.79 -15.40 16.97
CA GLN A 355 11.35 -16.69 16.56
C GLN A 355 10.29 -17.60 15.94
N ARG A 356 9.05 -17.59 16.46
CA ARG A 356 7.94 -18.34 15.86
C ARG A 356 7.62 -17.85 14.45
N ILE A 357 7.53 -16.54 14.24
CA ILE A 357 7.27 -15.97 12.90
C ILE A 357 8.44 -16.27 11.96
N GLU A 358 9.68 -16.21 12.44
CA GLU A 358 10.87 -16.57 11.65
C GLU A 358 10.83 -18.03 11.20
N SER A 359 10.49 -18.96 12.10
CA SER A 359 10.31 -20.37 11.74
C SER A 359 9.22 -20.59 10.68
N LEU A 360 8.11 -19.84 10.79
CA LEU A 360 7.02 -19.88 9.81
C LEU A 360 7.46 -19.34 8.45
N LEU A 361 8.22 -18.25 8.41
CA LEU A 361 8.79 -17.67 7.19
C LEU A 361 9.76 -18.64 6.52
N CYS A 362 10.70 -19.23 7.26
CA CYS A 362 11.61 -20.24 6.74
C CYS A 362 10.87 -21.46 6.20
N THR A 363 9.83 -21.92 6.89
CA THR A 363 8.98 -23.04 6.43
C THR A 363 8.22 -22.70 5.17
N TRP A 364 7.72 -21.46 5.05
CA TRP A 364 7.05 -20.99 3.84
C TRP A 364 8.00 -21.00 2.65
N PHE A 365 9.20 -20.45 2.79
CA PHE A 365 10.18 -20.39 1.70
C PHE A 365 10.65 -21.79 1.28
N ALA A 366 10.86 -22.70 2.24
CA ALA A 366 11.27 -24.08 1.97
C ALA A 366 10.20 -24.91 1.23
N LYS A 367 8.93 -24.47 1.21
CA LYS A 367 7.84 -25.13 0.51
C LYS A 367 7.64 -24.62 -0.92
N LEU A 368 8.35 -23.56 -1.33
CA LEU A 368 8.22 -23.03 -2.67
C LEU A 368 8.81 -24.02 -3.70
N PRO A 369 8.20 -24.13 -4.90
CA PRO A 369 8.79 -24.90 -5.99
C PRO A 369 10.14 -24.31 -6.45
N GLU A 370 10.97 -25.12 -7.11
CA GLU A 370 12.32 -24.73 -7.55
C GLU A 370 12.31 -23.51 -8.49
N GLU A 371 11.28 -23.34 -9.32
CA GLU A 371 11.11 -22.19 -10.23
C GLU A 371 10.98 -20.83 -9.51
N TRP A 372 10.65 -20.84 -8.21
CA TRP A 372 10.58 -19.63 -7.38
C TRP A 372 11.92 -19.23 -6.79
N LEU A 373 12.93 -20.10 -6.86
CA LEU A 373 14.25 -19.82 -6.34
C LEU A 373 15.01 -18.89 -7.29
N PRO A 374 15.83 -17.96 -6.77
CA PRO A 374 16.64 -17.08 -7.61
C PRO A 374 17.63 -17.91 -8.44
N GLN A 375 17.65 -17.68 -9.75
CA GLN A 375 18.68 -18.22 -10.63
C GLN A 375 19.89 -17.29 -10.64
N ILE A 376 21.08 -17.83 -10.39
CA ILE A 376 22.32 -17.04 -10.45
C ILE A 376 22.79 -16.98 -11.91
N VAL A 377 22.72 -15.79 -12.50
CA VAL A 377 23.07 -15.54 -13.91
C VAL A 377 24.46 -14.92 -14.08
N GLY A 378 25.09 -14.50 -12.98
CA GLY A 378 26.42 -13.92 -12.96
C GLY A 378 26.87 -13.58 -11.54
N SER A 379 28.08 -13.02 -11.43
CA SER A 379 28.67 -12.51 -10.19
C SER A 379 29.41 -11.21 -10.47
N CYS A 380 29.32 -10.26 -9.54
CA CYS A 380 30.10 -9.04 -9.54
C CYS A 380 31.26 -9.20 -8.56
N GLU A 381 32.49 -9.24 -9.06
CA GLU A 381 33.69 -9.53 -8.26
C GLU A 381 34.24 -8.30 -7.53
N GLU A 382 34.11 -7.10 -8.12
CA GLU A 382 34.69 -5.87 -7.58
C GLU A 382 33.65 -4.76 -7.38
N LEU A 383 33.76 -4.05 -6.27
CA LEU A 383 32.95 -2.87 -6.01
C LEU A 383 33.50 -1.68 -6.81
N PHE A 384 32.70 -1.17 -7.74
CA PHE A 384 33.03 0.07 -8.46
C PHE A 384 32.98 1.30 -7.53
N ASP A 385 33.93 2.22 -7.70
CA ASP A 385 34.06 3.46 -6.93
C ASP A 385 33.78 4.67 -7.86
N PRO A 386 32.79 5.54 -7.56
CA PRO A 386 31.96 5.57 -6.37
C PRO A 386 30.80 4.53 -6.38
N PRO A 387 30.46 3.89 -5.23
CA PRO A 387 29.46 2.82 -5.16
C PRO A 387 28.09 3.21 -5.70
N GLU A 388 27.69 4.48 -5.59
CA GLU A 388 26.39 4.98 -6.06
C GLU A 388 26.20 4.80 -7.56
N LEU A 389 27.29 4.77 -8.33
CA LEU A 389 27.27 4.64 -9.79
C LEU A 389 27.32 3.18 -10.25
N ALA A 390 27.78 2.25 -9.40
CA ALA A 390 27.92 0.85 -9.76
C ALA A 390 26.56 0.22 -10.14
N GLN A 391 26.51 -0.45 -11.29
CA GLN A 391 25.31 -1.14 -11.75
C GLN A 391 24.96 -2.36 -10.88
N TYR A 392 26.00 -3.06 -10.44
CA TYR A 392 25.93 -4.30 -9.68
C TYR A 392 26.46 -4.11 -8.27
N TRP A 393 25.86 -4.80 -7.31
CA TRP A 393 26.43 -4.96 -5.98
C TRP A 393 27.34 -6.20 -5.99
N PRO A 394 28.50 -6.19 -5.30
CA PRO A 394 29.39 -7.34 -5.24
C PRO A 394 28.68 -8.61 -4.77
N GLY A 395 28.95 -9.73 -5.44
CA GLY A 395 28.31 -11.02 -5.23
C GLY A 395 27.39 -11.43 -6.40
N PRO A 396 26.51 -12.43 -6.18
CA PRO A 396 25.71 -13.02 -7.23
C PRO A 396 24.68 -12.03 -7.81
N VAL A 397 24.34 -12.22 -9.08
CA VAL A 397 23.24 -11.54 -9.76
C VAL A 397 22.09 -12.52 -9.93
N HIS A 398 20.91 -12.16 -9.41
CA HIS A 398 19.72 -13.00 -9.43
C HIS A 398 18.83 -12.68 -10.63
N SER A 399 18.30 -13.74 -11.24
CA SER A 399 17.21 -13.71 -12.20
C SER A 399 16.03 -14.54 -11.68
N TYR A 400 14.82 -14.23 -12.13
CA TYR A 400 13.57 -14.89 -11.73
C TYR A 400 12.74 -15.19 -12.97
N CYS A 401 11.78 -16.11 -12.86
CA CYS A 401 10.88 -16.44 -13.97
C CYS A 401 10.02 -15.24 -14.40
N ASP A 402 9.57 -14.44 -13.44
CA ASP A 402 8.82 -13.21 -13.69
C ASP A 402 9.01 -12.18 -12.55
N LEU A 403 8.49 -10.97 -12.79
CA LEU A 403 8.55 -9.85 -11.84
C LEU A 403 7.77 -10.13 -10.56
N TYR A 404 6.70 -10.93 -10.64
CA TYR A 404 5.90 -11.24 -9.48
C TYR A 404 6.63 -12.14 -8.49
N THR A 405 7.32 -13.15 -9.00
CA THR A 405 8.15 -14.08 -8.24
C THR A 405 9.27 -13.31 -7.56
N ALA A 406 9.99 -12.48 -8.32
CA ALA A 406 11.02 -11.59 -7.78
C ALA A 406 10.48 -10.70 -6.65
N TYR A 407 9.32 -10.07 -6.87
CA TYR A 407 8.65 -9.24 -5.87
C TYR A 407 8.27 -10.04 -4.62
N THR A 408 7.65 -11.19 -4.77
CA THR A 408 7.15 -12.01 -3.66
C THR A 408 8.29 -12.51 -2.79
N VAL A 409 9.37 -12.99 -3.40
CA VAL A 409 10.58 -13.40 -2.70
C VAL A 409 11.22 -12.19 -1.99
N ASN A 410 11.26 -11.03 -2.63
CA ASN A 410 11.76 -9.81 -2.00
C ASN A 410 10.88 -9.34 -0.82
N ILE A 411 9.55 -9.46 -0.90
CA ILE A 411 8.65 -9.17 0.22
C ILE A 411 8.86 -10.14 1.38
N TYR A 412 9.11 -11.42 1.09
CA TYR A 412 9.52 -12.39 2.10
C TYR A 412 10.81 -11.96 2.82
N ARG A 413 11.84 -11.54 2.06
CA ARG A 413 13.10 -11.02 2.63
C ARG A 413 12.84 -9.80 3.52
N VAL A 414 12.01 -8.87 3.06
CA VAL A 414 11.58 -7.71 3.84
C VAL A 414 10.94 -8.12 5.16
N PHE A 415 10.03 -9.10 5.17
CA PHE A 415 9.40 -9.55 6.41
C PHE A 415 10.38 -10.20 7.37
N ARG A 416 11.31 -11.04 6.89
CA ARG A 416 12.38 -11.59 7.72
C ARG A 416 13.29 -10.51 8.30
N THR A 417 13.69 -9.52 7.50
CA THR A 417 14.46 -8.35 7.98
C THR A 417 13.70 -7.62 9.10
N ASN A 418 12.39 -7.44 8.94
CA ASN A 418 11.56 -6.82 9.98
C ASN A 418 11.48 -7.64 11.26
N VAL A 419 11.48 -8.97 11.19
CA VAL A 419 11.51 -9.88 12.35
C VAL A 419 12.87 -9.81 13.04
N HIS A 420 13.97 -9.91 12.30
CA HIS A 420 15.32 -9.86 12.87
C HIS A 420 15.66 -8.51 13.48
N GLN A 421 15.11 -7.40 12.97
CA GLN A 421 15.24 -6.09 13.62
C GLN A 421 14.57 -6.09 15.01
N VAL A 422 13.41 -6.74 15.15
CA VAL A 422 12.76 -6.90 16.47
C VAL A 422 13.62 -7.75 17.40
N ILE A 423 14.20 -8.85 16.91
CA ILE A 423 15.11 -9.70 17.68
C ILE A 423 16.32 -8.90 18.15
N LEU A 424 16.99 -8.16 17.27
CA LEU A 424 18.16 -7.33 17.62
C LEU A 424 17.85 -6.29 18.69
N ASN A 425 16.72 -5.59 18.55
CA ASN A 425 16.31 -4.57 19.51
C ASN A 425 16.02 -5.22 20.87
N ALA A 426 15.23 -6.30 20.90
CA ALA A 426 14.90 -7.03 22.12
C ALA A 426 16.14 -7.57 22.84
N GLN A 427 17.10 -8.14 22.10
CA GLN A 427 18.36 -8.63 22.68
C GLN A 427 19.21 -7.49 23.25
N SER A 428 19.26 -6.34 22.58
CA SER A 428 19.99 -5.15 23.09
C SER A 428 19.35 -4.60 24.37
N MET A 429 18.02 -4.70 24.50
CA MET A 429 17.32 -4.35 25.74
C MET A 429 17.63 -5.34 26.87
N LEU A 430 17.71 -6.65 26.59
CA LEU A 430 18.13 -7.64 27.59
C LEU A 430 19.53 -7.32 28.11
N GLU A 431 20.51 -7.08 27.23
CA GLU A 431 21.86 -6.68 27.65
C GLU A 431 21.82 -5.46 28.57
N THR A 432 21.04 -4.44 28.21
CA THR A 432 20.93 -3.20 29.01
C THR A 432 20.33 -3.46 30.39
N LEU A 433 19.28 -4.28 30.50
CA LEU A 433 18.66 -4.63 31.78
C LEU A 433 19.60 -5.46 32.66
N TYR A 434 20.35 -6.38 32.06
CA TYR A 434 21.24 -7.27 32.79
C TYR A 434 22.58 -6.64 33.18
N LEU A 435 23.03 -5.57 32.52
CA LEU A 435 24.19 -4.78 32.98
C LEU A 435 23.98 -4.20 34.40
N GLY A 436 22.73 -4.14 34.88
CA GLY A 436 22.37 -3.72 36.23
C GLY A 436 22.18 -4.85 37.26
N GLN A 437 22.38 -6.12 36.90
CA GLN A 437 22.19 -7.30 37.78
C GLN A 437 23.34 -8.31 37.63
N GLU A 438 23.57 -9.18 38.63
CA GLU A 438 24.48 -10.32 38.46
C GLU A 438 23.88 -11.31 37.45
N MET A 439 24.39 -11.29 36.23
CA MET A 439 23.96 -12.17 35.16
C MET A 439 24.78 -13.47 35.17
N SER A 440 24.16 -14.59 34.83
CA SER A 440 24.91 -15.79 34.47
C SER A 440 25.67 -15.54 33.17
N GLU A 441 26.98 -15.73 33.16
CA GLU A 441 27.88 -15.59 31.99
C GLU A 441 27.33 -16.27 30.73
N THR A 442 26.63 -17.41 30.91
CA THR A 442 25.95 -18.17 29.86
C THR A 442 24.85 -17.40 29.11
N LEU A 443 24.07 -16.55 29.80
CA LEU A 443 22.98 -15.78 29.19
C LEU A 443 23.50 -14.63 28.33
N LEU A 444 24.64 -14.02 28.72
CA LEU A 444 25.29 -12.97 27.94
C LEU A 444 25.88 -13.51 26.65
N GLU A 445 26.52 -14.68 26.73
CA GLU A 445 27.08 -15.36 25.58
C GLU A 445 25.98 -15.71 24.56
N GLU A 446 24.86 -16.28 25.03
CA GLU A 446 23.72 -16.62 24.19
C GLU A 446 23.09 -15.38 23.54
N THR A 447 22.91 -14.30 24.31
CA THR A 447 22.40 -13.01 23.81
C THR A 447 23.30 -12.44 22.71
N SER A 448 24.61 -12.42 22.95
CA SER A 448 25.62 -11.92 22.01
C SER A 448 25.62 -12.75 20.71
N LYS A 449 25.55 -14.08 20.85
CA LYS A 449 25.48 -15.00 19.72
C LYS A 449 24.21 -14.80 18.88
N GLN A 450 23.05 -14.64 19.50
CA GLN A 450 21.79 -14.39 18.78
C GLN A 450 21.80 -13.05 18.05
N LYS A 451 22.42 -12.01 18.62
CA LYS A 451 22.62 -10.73 17.93
C LYS A 451 23.53 -10.86 16.72
N ALA A 452 24.68 -11.54 16.88
CA ALA A 452 25.58 -11.79 15.76
C ALA A 452 24.89 -12.55 14.63
N CYS A 453 24.11 -13.59 14.97
CA CYS A 453 23.32 -14.37 14.02
C CYS A 453 22.26 -13.50 13.30
N SER A 454 21.49 -12.69 14.04
CA SER A 454 20.48 -11.83 13.42
C SER A 454 21.08 -10.74 12.52
N LYS A 455 22.25 -10.19 12.89
CA LYS A 455 22.99 -9.26 12.03
C LYS A 455 23.45 -9.92 10.73
N ALA A 456 24.00 -11.13 10.82
CA ALA A 456 24.42 -11.90 9.65
C ALA A 456 23.24 -12.18 8.71
N ILE A 457 22.11 -12.65 9.27
CA ILE A 457 20.89 -12.91 8.47
C ILE A 457 20.39 -11.64 7.78
N ILE A 458 20.35 -10.51 8.49
CA ILE A 458 19.96 -9.22 7.89
C ILE A 458 20.91 -8.83 6.75
N GLN A 459 22.22 -9.03 6.92
CA GLN A 459 23.22 -8.73 5.90
C GLN A 459 23.00 -9.62 4.67
N ASP A 460 22.77 -10.92 4.86
CA ASP A 460 22.49 -11.86 3.77
C ASP A 460 21.20 -11.50 3.03
N LEU A 461 20.11 -11.24 3.75
CA LEU A 461 18.85 -10.79 3.15
C LEU A 461 19.01 -9.50 2.35
N THR A 462 19.82 -8.56 2.85
CA THR A 462 20.11 -7.30 2.15
C THR A 462 20.93 -7.55 0.89
N ASN A 463 21.94 -8.42 0.95
CA ASN A 463 22.73 -8.84 -0.21
C ASN A 463 21.82 -9.49 -1.27
N GLU A 464 20.88 -10.35 -0.87
CA GLU A 464 19.96 -10.99 -1.81
C GLU A 464 18.96 -10.03 -2.47
N VAL A 465 18.49 -9.00 -1.74
CA VAL A 465 17.70 -7.91 -2.33
C VAL A 465 18.56 -7.12 -3.32
N CYS A 466 19.80 -6.79 -2.98
CA CYS A 466 20.75 -6.11 -3.87
C CYS A 466 21.00 -6.94 -5.14
N ALA A 467 21.18 -8.26 -5.00
CA ALA A 467 21.37 -9.20 -6.10
C ALA A 467 20.17 -9.26 -7.06
N SER A 468 18.96 -8.93 -6.60
CA SER A 468 17.75 -8.86 -7.45
C SER A 468 17.60 -7.54 -8.21
N VAL A 469 18.32 -6.49 -7.83
CA VAL A 469 18.19 -5.15 -8.44
C VAL A 469 18.41 -5.16 -9.96
N PRO A 470 19.42 -5.86 -10.50
CA PRO A 470 19.63 -5.88 -11.95
C PRO A 470 18.46 -6.49 -12.73
N PHE A 471 17.81 -7.51 -12.19
CA PHE A 471 16.60 -8.10 -12.79
C PHE A 471 15.43 -7.11 -12.85
N HIS A 472 15.37 -6.14 -11.95
CA HIS A 472 14.35 -5.10 -11.99
C HIS A 472 14.74 -3.89 -12.85
N LEU A 473 16.03 -3.56 -12.96
CA LEU A 473 16.45 -2.28 -13.56
C LEU A 473 17.13 -2.39 -14.93
N TYR A 474 17.77 -3.51 -15.27
CA TYR A 474 18.80 -3.49 -16.33
C TYR A 474 18.62 -4.43 -17.51
N ASN A 475 17.65 -5.35 -17.57
CA ASN A 475 17.44 -6.25 -18.73
C ASN A 475 18.65 -7.11 -19.19
N ASP A 476 19.82 -6.98 -18.57
CA ASP A 476 21.10 -7.48 -19.12
C ASP A 476 21.22 -9.01 -19.20
N PHE A 477 20.35 -9.77 -18.52
CA PHE A 477 20.42 -11.24 -18.43
C PHE A 477 19.18 -11.96 -18.96
N GLU A 478 18.32 -11.24 -19.68
CA GLU A 478 17.10 -11.80 -20.21
C GLU A 478 17.35 -12.52 -21.54
N ASP A 479 17.08 -13.82 -21.57
CA ASP A 479 16.77 -14.50 -22.83
C ASP A 479 15.47 -13.87 -23.35
N SER A 480 15.60 -12.91 -24.27
CA SER A 480 14.53 -12.07 -24.86
C SER A 480 13.33 -12.85 -25.45
N SER A 481 13.37 -14.18 -25.37
CA SER A 481 12.34 -15.13 -25.75
C SER A 481 11.37 -15.52 -24.62
N LYS A 482 11.70 -15.29 -23.34
CA LYS A 482 10.93 -15.83 -22.18
C LYS A 482 10.10 -14.83 -21.38
N LEU A 483 10.35 -13.53 -21.51
CA LEU A 483 9.52 -12.50 -20.88
C LEU A 483 8.63 -11.82 -21.94
N PRO A 484 7.35 -11.58 -21.66
CA PRO A 484 6.54 -10.69 -22.47
C PRO A 484 7.25 -9.34 -22.62
N LYS A 485 7.55 -8.98 -23.86
CA LYS A 485 8.29 -7.78 -24.30
C LYS A 485 7.58 -6.44 -23.99
N GLN A 486 6.72 -6.39 -22.96
CA GLN A 486 5.68 -5.39 -22.78
C GLN A 486 5.67 -4.71 -21.40
N VAL A 487 6.51 -5.09 -20.42
CA VAL A 487 6.50 -4.45 -19.10
C VAL A 487 7.43 -3.23 -19.07
N SER A 488 6.89 -2.06 -18.73
CA SER A 488 7.68 -0.81 -18.66
C SER A 488 8.74 -0.84 -17.57
N ASN A 489 9.85 -0.11 -17.78
CA ASN A 489 10.90 0.05 -16.77
C ASN A 489 10.36 0.67 -15.48
N ALA A 490 9.41 1.61 -15.59
CA ALA A 490 8.70 2.18 -14.44
C ALA A 490 7.98 1.11 -13.60
N THR A 491 7.30 0.15 -14.25
CA THR A 491 6.60 -0.94 -13.54
C THR A 491 7.60 -1.83 -12.80
N ARG A 492 8.71 -2.19 -13.44
CA ARG A 492 9.74 -3.04 -12.82
C ARG A 492 10.41 -2.36 -11.63
N ALA A 493 10.71 -1.07 -11.77
CA ALA A 493 11.25 -0.24 -10.71
C ALA A 493 10.29 -0.10 -9.52
N TYR A 494 8.98 0.00 -9.78
CA TYR A 494 7.95 0.04 -8.73
C TYR A 494 7.96 -1.22 -7.86
N TYR A 495 8.10 -2.41 -8.47
CA TYR A 495 8.20 -3.68 -7.73
C TYR A 495 9.44 -3.74 -6.82
N LEU A 496 10.54 -3.09 -7.20
CA LEU A 496 11.77 -3.02 -6.40
C LEU A 496 11.72 -1.96 -5.29
N LEU A 497 10.93 -0.90 -5.48
CA LEU A 497 10.98 0.31 -4.66
C LEU A 497 10.81 0.04 -3.17
N ASN A 498 9.78 -0.71 -2.79
CA ASN A 498 9.54 -1.03 -1.38
C ASN A 498 10.62 -1.94 -0.78
N PRO A 499 10.98 -3.10 -1.38
CA PRO A 499 12.06 -3.93 -0.86
C PRO A 499 13.40 -3.21 -0.69
N LEU A 500 13.80 -2.41 -1.68
CA LEU A 500 15.06 -1.67 -1.65
C LEU A 500 15.04 -0.56 -0.59
N PHE A 501 13.92 0.16 -0.45
CA PHE A 501 13.80 1.20 0.57
C PHE A 501 13.80 0.63 1.99
N VAL A 502 13.04 -0.44 2.24
CA VAL A 502 12.94 -1.02 3.59
C VAL A 502 14.28 -1.59 4.05
N THR A 503 15.00 -2.26 3.17
CA THR A 503 16.35 -2.76 3.46
C THR A 503 17.35 -1.63 3.67
N LEU A 504 17.28 -0.55 2.88
CA LEU A 504 18.12 0.64 3.08
C LEU A 504 17.92 1.30 4.47
N CYS A 505 16.72 1.19 5.04
CA CYS A 505 16.41 1.74 6.37
C CYS A 505 16.92 0.89 7.54
N VAL A 506 17.59 -0.24 7.29
CA VAL A 506 18.12 -1.10 8.34
C VAL A 506 19.37 -0.49 8.96
N GLN A 507 19.47 -0.55 10.29
CA GLN A 507 20.62 -0.01 11.01
C GLN A 507 21.82 -0.97 10.95
N GLY A 508 23.02 -0.40 10.77
CA GLY A 508 24.28 -1.16 10.84
C GLY A 508 24.73 -1.81 9.54
N LEU A 509 24.12 -1.46 8.40
CA LEU A 509 24.61 -1.86 7.08
C LEU A 509 25.91 -1.14 6.70
N PRO A 510 26.81 -1.76 5.91
CA PRO A 510 28.02 -1.12 5.41
C PRO A 510 27.73 0.16 4.62
N GLU A 511 28.54 1.20 4.83
CA GLU A 511 28.32 2.51 4.20
C GLU A 511 28.29 2.41 2.67
N ASN A 512 29.23 1.67 2.08
CA ASN A 512 29.27 1.40 0.64
C ASN A 512 27.97 0.77 0.11
N GLN A 513 27.37 -0.14 0.87
CA GLN A 513 26.11 -0.78 0.48
C GLN A 513 24.95 0.19 0.54
N THR A 514 24.85 0.95 1.64
CA THR A 514 23.80 1.98 1.74
C THR A 514 23.94 3.04 0.66
N SER A 515 25.17 3.43 0.29
CA SER A 515 25.43 4.36 -0.81
C SER A 515 25.02 3.78 -2.15
N TRP A 516 25.42 2.53 -2.43
CA TRP A 516 25.00 1.83 -3.64
C TRP A 516 23.47 1.78 -3.76
N MET A 517 22.76 1.36 -2.70
CA MET A 517 21.29 1.29 -2.67
C MET A 517 20.65 2.67 -2.88
N ARG A 518 21.18 3.74 -2.28
CA ARG A 518 20.74 5.12 -2.55
C ARG A 518 20.96 5.50 -4.02
N GLY A 519 22.09 5.11 -4.59
CA GLY A 519 22.38 5.26 -6.02
C GLY A 519 21.34 4.57 -6.90
N ARG A 520 20.97 3.33 -6.57
CA ARG A 520 19.93 2.57 -7.31
C ARG A 520 18.54 3.19 -7.16
N LEU A 521 18.19 3.72 -5.99
CA LEU A 521 16.96 4.52 -5.83
C LEU A 521 16.99 5.79 -6.71
N ARG A 522 18.14 6.47 -6.86
CA ARG A 522 18.26 7.59 -7.81
C ARG A 522 18.08 7.14 -9.26
N VAL A 523 18.58 5.95 -9.63
CA VAL A 523 18.30 5.38 -10.96
C VAL A 523 16.79 5.16 -11.15
N VAL A 524 16.07 4.65 -10.13
CA VAL A 524 14.60 4.53 -10.19
C VAL A 524 13.94 5.89 -10.44
N MET A 525 14.44 6.96 -9.81
CA MET A 525 13.98 8.32 -10.05
C MET A 525 14.35 8.86 -11.44
N ASP A 526 15.46 8.41 -12.02
CA ASP A 526 15.93 8.85 -13.34
C ASP A 526 15.30 8.07 -14.49
N ILE A 527 14.79 6.85 -14.27
CA ILE A 527 13.94 6.13 -15.23
C ILE A 527 12.73 7.00 -15.66
N GLU A 528 12.27 7.90 -14.78
CA GLU A 528 11.20 8.89 -15.04
C GLU A 528 11.66 10.19 -15.72
N LYS A 529 12.95 10.36 -16.05
CA LYS A 529 13.42 11.52 -16.83
C LYS A 529 13.36 11.26 -18.33
N ASP A 530 13.59 10.02 -18.73
CA ASP A 530 13.59 9.59 -20.13
C ASP A 530 12.20 9.12 -20.59
N GLU A 531 11.40 8.60 -19.66
CA GLU A 531 9.94 8.47 -19.78
C GLU A 531 9.32 9.80 -19.33
N THR A 532 8.52 10.50 -20.14
CA THR A 532 7.68 11.64 -19.71
C THR A 532 6.59 11.25 -18.68
N SER A 533 6.76 10.09 -18.03
CA SER A 533 5.88 9.39 -17.12
C SER A 533 6.28 9.67 -15.67
N SER A 534 5.27 10.03 -14.87
CA SER A 534 5.26 9.99 -13.41
C SER A 534 6.17 10.98 -12.65
N LEU A 535 5.62 12.13 -12.21
CA LEU A 535 6.18 12.92 -11.10
C LEU A 535 6.14 12.16 -9.74
N PHE A 536 5.47 11.01 -9.69
CA PHE A 536 5.08 10.32 -8.46
C PHE A 536 6.19 9.44 -7.87
N MET A 537 6.85 8.58 -8.65
CA MET A 537 7.94 7.79 -8.07
C MET A 537 9.09 8.72 -7.73
N ARG A 538 9.31 9.82 -8.45
CA ARG A 538 10.28 10.85 -8.11
C ARG A 538 9.99 11.52 -6.78
N ASP A 539 8.78 12.01 -6.53
CA ASP A 539 8.44 12.58 -5.21
C ASP A 539 8.51 11.52 -4.10
N THR A 540 8.06 10.30 -4.39
CA THR A 540 8.12 9.17 -3.45
C THR A 540 9.55 8.77 -3.11
N VAL A 541 10.40 8.61 -4.11
CA VAL A 541 11.84 8.29 -3.99
C VAL A 541 12.57 9.45 -3.34
N GLN A 542 12.28 10.70 -3.70
CA GLN A 542 12.88 11.88 -3.08
C GLN A 542 12.55 11.94 -1.58
N LYS A 543 11.29 11.65 -1.21
CA LYS A 543 10.92 11.49 0.20
C LYS A 543 11.67 10.32 0.82
N MET A 544 11.64 9.13 0.23
CA MET A 544 12.37 7.95 0.72
C MET A 544 13.85 8.24 0.97
N LEU A 545 14.54 8.86 0.02
CA LEU A 545 15.93 9.30 0.15
C LEU A 545 16.10 10.32 1.29
N GLY A 546 15.18 11.28 1.42
CA GLY A 546 15.16 12.22 2.55
C GLY A 546 15.03 11.54 3.91
N TYR A 547 14.13 10.56 4.03
CA TYR A 547 13.94 9.75 5.24
C TYR A 547 15.16 8.86 5.52
N ALA A 548 15.80 8.29 4.50
CA ALA A 548 16.99 7.44 4.65
C ALA A 548 18.28 8.22 5.00
N MET A 549 18.31 9.54 4.76
CA MET A 549 19.45 10.42 5.09
C MET A 549 19.41 10.89 6.54
N VAL A 550 18.22 11.06 7.12
CA VAL A 550 18.06 11.44 8.53
C VAL A 550 18.02 10.14 9.34
N GLY A 551 19.17 9.68 9.83
CA GLY A 551 19.33 8.39 10.53
C GLY A 551 18.41 8.13 11.73
N ASN A 552 17.57 9.10 12.13
CA ASN A 552 16.57 9.01 13.18
C ASN A 552 15.10 9.03 12.68
N LEU A 553 14.83 9.27 11.39
CA LEU A 553 13.48 9.15 10.84
C LEU A 553 13.25 7.71 10.41
N SER A 554 12.63 6.94 11.30
CA SER A 554 12.40 5.53 11.06
C SER A 554 11.52 5.30 9.82
N MET A 555 11.60 4.09 9.25
CA MET A 555 10.65 3.61 8.23
C MET A 555 9.19 3.88 8.66
N SER A 556 8.88 3.79 9.96
CA SER A 556 7.53 4.11 10.45
C SER A 556 7.19 5.59 10.36
N CYS A 557 8.15 6.52 10.48
CA CYS A 557 7.92 7.94 10.22
C CYS A 557 7.51 8.21 8.77
N PHE A 558 8.17 7.58 7.78
CA PHE A 558 7.73 7.68 6.38
C PHE A 558 6.31 7.14 6.23
N TYR A 559 6.03 5.93 6.73
CA TYR A 559 4.69 5.32 6.60
C TYR A 559 3.60 5.94 7.51
N ARG A 560 3.96 6.76 8.51
CA ARG A 560 3.03 7.49 9.39
C ARG A 560 2.71 8.90 8.87
N ASN A 561 3.72 9.61 8.35
CA ASN A 561 3.63 11.03 7.97
C ASN A 561 3.32 11.23 6.49
N ALA A 562 3.83 10.34 5.65
CA ALA A 562 3.31 10.20 4.30
C ALA A 562 2.02 9.39 4.46
#